data_AF-A0A6V7UMV4-F1
#
_entry.id   AF-A0A6V7UMV4-F1
#
_cell.length_a   1.000
_cell.length_b   1.000
_cell.length_c   1.000
_cell.angle_alpha   90.00
_cell.angle_beta   90.00
_cell.angle_gamma   90.00
#
_symmetry.space_group_name_H-M   'P 1'
#
loop_
_entity.id
_entity.type
_entity.pdbx_description
1 polymer ?
#
loop_
_entity_poly.entity_id
_entity_poly.type
_entity_poly.pdbx_seq_one_letter_code
_entity_poly.pdbx_strand_id
1 'polypeptide(L)'
;MSSDNRMLLQHGIVRSNCVDCLDRTNVAQFGLGKAALCWQLFSMGLLDSPSPQSLSNEFCRSFEELYDEHGDTLAWQYAGSQLVHSIKTYKRTAVFQERSRDVLQTLSRYYSNTFSDFEKQDGINLFLGTYRLV
;
A
#
# COMPACT_ATOMS: atom_id res chain seq x y z
N MET A 1 -14.50 -21.61 -3.36
CA MET A 1 -14.40 -23.05 -3.04
C MET A 1 -14.29 -23.80 -4.34
N SER A 2 -13.46 -24.84 -4.41
CA SER A 2 -13.50 -25.78 -5.54
C SER A 2 -14.87 -26.49 -5.57
N SER A 3 -15.29 -26.98 -6.73
CA SER A 3 -16.48 -27.82 -6.89
C SER A 3 -16.52 -29.02 -5.93
N ASP A 4 -15.36 -29.44 -5.40
CA ASP A 4 -15.21 -30.51 -4.41
C ASP A 4 -15.10 -30.03 -2.95
N ASN A 5 -15.57 -28.82 -2.61
CA ASN A 5 -15.52 -28.26 -1.24
C ASN A 5 -14.12 -28.10 -0.64
N ARG A 6 -13.06 -28.14 -1.47
CA ARG A 6 -11.67 -28.01 -1.05
C ARG A 6 -11.22 -26.55 -1.04
N MET A 7 -10.36 -26.22 -0.06
CA MET A 7 -9.63 -24.94 -0.04
C MET A 7 -8.68 -24.86 -1.23
N LEU A 8 -8.73 -23.74 -1.96
CA LEU A 8 -7.82 -23.48 -3.06
C LEU A 8 -6.55 -22.83 -2.52
N LEU A 9 -5.40 -23.29 -2.99
CA LEU A 9 -4.11 -22.69 -2.67
C LEU A 9 -3.76 -21.59 -3.67
N GLN A 10 -3.07 -20.56 -3.20
CA GLN A 10 -2.54 -19.50 -4.06
C GLN A 10 -1.31 -20.02 -4.81
N HIS A 11 -1.37 -20.04 -6.14
CA HIS A 11 -0.30 -20.54 -7.01
C HIS A 11 0.52 -19.42 -7.67
N GLY A 12 0.14 -18.15 -7.47
CA GLY A 12 0.79 -17.02 -8.12
C GLY A 12 0.71 -15.75 -7.30
N ILE A 13 1.61 -14.81 -7.59
CA ILE A 13 1.70 -13.50 -6.95
C ILE A 13 1.61 -12.39 -7.99
N VAL A 14 1.03 -11.26 -7.61
CA VAL A 14 1.04 -10.06 -8.43
C VAL A 14 2.11 -9.12 -7.88
N ARG A 15 3.07 -8.75 -8.71
CA ARG A 15 4.11 -7.79 -8.37
C ARG A 15 3.86 -6.49 -9.11
N SER A 16 3.55 -5.43 -8.36
CA SER A 16 3.45 -4.07 -8.88
C SER A 16 4.76 -3.32 -8.65
N ASN A 17 5.26 -2.64 -9.67
CA ASN A 17 6.39 -1.70 -9.55
C ASN A 17 5.96 -0.36 -10.17
N CYS A 18 6.33 0.74 -9.53
CA CYS A 18 6.23 2.07 -10.10
C CYS A 18 7.55 2.80 -9.86
N VAL A 19 8.12 3.35 -10.94
CA VAL A 19 9.34 4.17 -10.87
C VAL A 19 9.08 5.51 -10.16
N ASP A 20 7.82 5.97 -10.16
CA ASP A 20 7.50 7.35 -9.79
C ASP A 20 7.03 7.54 -8.34
N CYS A 21 6.11 6.68 -7.84
CA CYS A 21 5.59 6.84 -6.48
C CYS A 21 4.95 5.56 -5.90
N LEU A 22 5.14 5.39 -4.60
CA LEU A 22 4.52 4.36 -3.78
C LEU A 22 2.97 4.42 -3.85
N ASP A 23 2.42 5.63 -3.94
CA ASP A 23 0.97 5.90 -3.98
C ASP A 23 0.27 5.13 -5.11
N ARG A 24 0.86 5.13 -6.32
CA ARG A 24 0.30 4.42 -7.48
C ARG A 24 0.34 2.90 -7.30
N THR A 25 1.38 2.37 -6.65
CA THR A 25 1.43 0.94 -6.32
C THR A 25 0.42 0.57 -5.24
N ASN A 26 0.22 1.41 -4.22
CA ASN A 26 -0.73 1.15 -3.14
C ASN A 26 -2.18 1.12 -3.67
N VAL A 27 -2.55 2.05 -4.55
CA VAL A 27 -3.89 2.05 -5.19
C VAL A 27 -4.11 0.81 -6.05
N ALA A 28 -3.10 0.37 -6.81
CA ALA A 28 -3.20 -0.85 -7.61
C ALA A 28 -3.39 -2.09 -6.72
N GLN A 29 -2.62 -2.18 -5.63
CA GLN A 29 -2.73 -3.25 -4.64
C GLN A 29 -4.08 -3.25 -3.92
N PHE A 30 -4.61 -2.08 -3.58
CA PHE A 30 -5.96 -1.93 -3.01
C PHE A 30 -7.03 -2.52 -3.93
N GLY A 31 -7.00 -2.18 -5.22
CA GLY A 31 -7.96 -2.71 -6.20
C GLY A 31 -7.90 -4.24 -6.33
N LEU A 32 -6.68 -4.79 -6.40
CA LEU A 32 -6.47 -6.24 -6.47
C LEU A 32 -6.90 -6.95 -5.17
N GLY A 33 -6.56 -6.37 -4.02
CA GLY A 33 -6.95 -6.88 -2.70
C GLY A 33 -8.47 -6.89 -2.53
N LYS A 34 -9.16 -5.81 -2.94
CA LYS A 34 -10.62 -5.73 -2.90
C LYS A 34 -11.26 -6.81 -3.76
N ALA A 35 -10.75 -7.05 -4.97
CA ALA A 35 -11.26 -8.09 -5.84
C ALA A 35 -11.05 -9.50 -5.23
N ALA A 36 -9.85 -9.78 -4.72
CA ALA A 36 -9.55 -11.07 -4.06
C ALA A 36 -10.45 -11.31 -2.84
N LEU A 37 -10.68 -10.27 -2.04
CA LEU A 37 -11.54 -10.31 -0.85
C LEU A 37 -13.00 -10.62 -1.20
N CYS A 38 -13.54 -10.03 -2.28
CA CYS A 38 -14.89 -10.37 -2.77
C CYS A 38 -15.02 -11.86 -3.10
N TRP A 39 -14.00 -12.45 -3.76
CA TRP A 39 -13.99 -13.89 -4.06
C TRP A 39 -13.89 -14.76 -2.80
N GLN A 40 -13.11 -14.33 -1.81
CA GLN A 40 -12.98 -15.02 -0.53
C GLN A 40 -14.31 -15.02 0.23
N LEU A 41 -14.96 -13.85 0.36
CA LEU A 41 -16.24 -13.73 1.06
C LEU A 41 -17.38 -14.47 0.35
N PHE A 42 -17.42 -14.40 -0.99
CA PHE A 42 -18.34 -15.20 -1.80
C PHE A 42 -18.13 -16.70 -1.53
N SER A 43 -16.87 -17.15 -1.47
CA SER A 43 -16.57 -18.55 -1.16
C SER A 43 -16.96 -18.97 0.26
N MET A 44 -17.08 -18.04 1.20
CA MET A 44 -17.56 -18.33 2.56
C MET A 44 -19.09 -18.28 2.67
N GLY A 45 -19.80 -17.98 1.58
CA GLY A 45 -21.25 -17.80 1.57
C GLY A 45 -21.72 -16.51 2.23
N LEU A 46 -20.82 -15.53 2.41
CA LEU A 46 -21.14 -14.23 3.03
C LEU A 46 -21.63 -13.19 1.99
N LEU A 47 -21.42 -13.45 0.70
CA LEU A 47 -21.88 -12.61 -0.40
C LEU A 47 -22.64 -13.45 -1.43
N ASP A 48 -23.70 -12.88 -2.01
CA ASP A 48 -24.48 -13.52 -3.08
C ASP A 48 -23.76 -13.51 -4.43
N SER A 49 -22.84 -12.56 -4.63
CA SER A 49 -22.01 -12.45 -5.83
C SER A 49 -20.60 -11.99 -5.48
N PRO A 50 -19.57 -12.40 -6.25
CA PRO A 50 -18.20 -11.93 -6.05
C PRO A 50 -18.00 -10.54 -6.68
N SER A 51 -18.87 -9.58 -6.32
CA SER A 51 -18.80 -8.21 -6.84
C SER A 51 -18.42 -7.21 -5.74
N PRO A 52 -17.69 -6.13 -6.08
CA PRO A 52 -17.43 -5.05 -5.13
C PRO A 52 -18.70 -4.33 -4.65
N GLN A 53 -19.80 -4.44 -5.41
CA GLN A 53 -21.06 -3.76 -5.14
C GLN A 53 -21.89 -4.48 -4.08
N SER A 54 -21.69 -5.79 -3.90
CA SER A 54 -22.36 -6.56 -2.84
C SER A 54 -21.73 -6.36 -1.46
N LEU A 55 -20.61 -5.63 -1.38
CA LEU A 55 -19.93 -5.33 -0.13
C LEU A 55 -20.63 -4.19 0.60
N SER A 56 -20.80 -4.30 1.92
CA SER A 56 -21.42 -3.22 2.69
C SER A 56 -20.56 -1.94 2.63
N ASN A 57 -21.22 -0.79 2.68
CA ASN A 57 -20.53 0.51 2.65
C ASN A 57 -19.58 0.70 3.84
N GLU A 58 -19.94 0.18 5.01
CA GLU A 58 -19.11 0.23 6.21
C GLU A 58 -17.83 -0.59 6.02
N PHE A 59 -17.96 -1.81 5.51
CA PHE A 59 -16.80 -2.66 5.25
C PHE A 59 -15.89 -2.09 4.16
N CYS A 60 -16.47 -1.50 3.10
CA CYS A 60 -15.69 -0.77 2.09
C CYS A 60 -14.86 0.34 2.73
N ARG A 61 -15.44 1.13 3.65
CA ARG A 61 -14.73 2.21 4.35
C ARG A 61 -13.62 1.70 5.24
N SER A 62 -13.87 0.66 6.04
CA SER A 62 -12.83 0.05 6.88
C SER A 62 -11.68 -0.51 6.04
N PHE A 63 -11.97 -1.09 4.88
CA PHE A 63 -10.94 -1.58 3.97
C PHE A 63 -10.15 -0.43 3.30
N GLU A 64 -10.81 0.68 2.99
CA GLU A 64 -10.15 1.92 2.52
C GLU A 64 -9.21 2.48 3.60
N GLU A 65 -9.67 2.60 4.84
CA GLU A 65 -8.86 3.09 5.98
C GLU A 65 -7.63 2.21 6.24
N LEU A 66 -7.80 0.89 6.19
CA LEU A 66 -6.69 -0.05 6.33
C LEU A 66 -5.59 0.18 5.27
N TYR A 67 -5.97 0.41 4.00
CA TYR A 67 -5.02 0.63 2.92
C TYR A 67 -4.40 2.03 2.93
N ASP A 68 -5.11 3.02 3.47
CA ASP A 68 -4.54 4.33 3.77
C ASP A 68 -3.42 4.19 4.82
N GLU A 69 -3.69 3.54 5.96
CA GLU A 69 -2.69 3.33 7.03
C GLU A 69 -1.50 2.47 6.57
N HIS A 70 -1.77 1.42 5.78
CA HIS A 70 -0.73 0.59 5.18
C HIS A 70 0.19 1.41 4.26
N GLY A 71 -0.39 2.26 3.41
CA GLY A 71 0.38 3.16 2.56
C GLY A 71 1.23 4.14 3.36
N ASP A 72 0.67 4.73 4.42
CA ASP A 72 1.38 5.69 5.29
C ASP A 72 2.58 5.05 5.98
N THR A 73 2.42 3.81 6.45
CA THR A 73 3.49 3.04 7.09
C THR A 73 4.61 2.70 6.10
N LEU A 74 4.25 2.31 4.88
CA LEU A 74 5.24 2.03 3.84
C LEU A 74 5.99 3.30 3.40
N ALA A 75 5.32 4.46 3.35
CA ALA A 75 5.99 5.72 3.05
C ALA A 75 7.00 6.10 4.13
N TRP A 76 6.66 5.87 5.40
CA TRP A 76 7.59 6.06 6.51
C TRP A 76 8.84 5.21 6.37
N GLN A 77 8.67 3.92 6.05
CA GLN A 77 9.79 3.00 5.88
C GLN A 77 10.68 3.39 4.68
N TYR A 78 10.06 3.68 3.53
CA TYR A 78 10.78 3.96 2.29
C TYR A 78 11.43 5.35 2.29
N ALA A 79 10.68 6.38 2.65
CA ALA A 79 11.07 7.77 2.46
C ALA A 79 11.28 8.55 3.78
N GLY A 80 11.17 7.89 4.94
CA GLY A 80 11.35 8.53 6.25
C GLY A 80 10.27 9.56 6.61
N SER A 81 9.13 9.54 5.93
CA SER A 81 8.05 10.52 6.09
C SER A 81 6.69 9.91 5.70
N GLN A 82 5.58 10.47 6.19
CA GLN A 82 4.21 10.06 5.79
C GLN A 82 3.99 10.09 4.26
N LEU A 83 2.90 9.51 3.75
CA LEU A 83 2.54 9.70 2.34
C LEU A 83 2.28 11.19 2.06
N VAL A 84 2.57 11.64 0.83
CA VAL A 84 2.22 13.00 0.40
C VAL A 84 0.76 13.06 0.00
N HIS A 85 0.24 12.00 -0.62
CA HIS A 85 -1.17 11.89 -0.98
C HIS A 85 -1.81 10.66 -0.35
N SER A 86 -2.80 10.88 0.52
CA SER A 86 -3.75 9.85 0.95
C SER A 86 -4.87 9.71 -0.09
N ILE A 87 -5.59 8.57 -0.09
CA ILE A 87 -6.76 8.32 -0.96
C ILE A 87 -7.81 9.43 -0.84
N LYS A 88 -7.86 10.11 0.31
CA LYS A 88 -8.75 11.26 0.57
C LYS A 88 -8.40 12.51 -0.27
N THR A 89 -7.14 12.73 -0.63
CA THR A 89 -6.75 13.90 -1.45
C THR A 89 -7.28 13.79 -2.89
N TYR A 90 -7.47 12.57 -3.39
CA TYR A 90 -8.08 12.32 -4.70
C TYR A 90 -9.60 12.65 -4.75
N LYS A 91 -10.30 12.72 -3.61
CA LYS A 91 -11.75 13.01 -3.53
C LYS A 91 -12.11 14.51 -3.38
N ARG A 92 -11.13 15.42 -3.47
CA ARG A 92 -11.27 16.91 -3.48
C ARG A 92 -11.57 17.54 -2.11
N THR A 93 -10.76 18.54 -1.74
CA THR A 93 -11.08 19.83 -1.06
C THR A 93 -10.08 20.19 0.06
N ALA A 94 -9.00 20.95 -0.27
CA ALA A 94 -8.39 22.00 0.57
C ALA A 94 -7.06 22.53 -0.04
N VAL A 95 -7.14 23.48 -0.97
CA VAL A 95 -6.00 23.93 -1.81
C VAL A 95 -4.91 24.72 -1.05
N PHE A 96 -5.16 25.22 0.17
CA PHE A 96 -4.27 26.20 0.82
C PHE A 96 -3.35 25.66 1.92
N GLN A 97 -3.67 24.51 2.53
CA GLN A 97 -2.88 23.93 3.63
C GLN A 97 -1.96 22.78 3.20
N GLU A 98 -2.19 22.20 2.01
CA GLU A 98 -1.40 21.09 1.46
C GLU A 98 -0.03 21.55 0.94
N ARG A 99 0.05 22.74 0.32
CA ARG A 99 1.28 23.25 -0.29
C ARG A 99 2.50 23.34 0.65
N SER A 100 2.30 23.67 1.92
CA SER A 100 3.41 23.77 2.89
C SER A 100 3.81 22.41 3.45
N ARG A 101 2.86 21.50 3.65
CA ARG A 101 3.14 20.11 4.03
C ARG A 101 3.86 19.38 2.90
N ASP A 102 3.47 19.58 1.65
CA ASP A 102 4.11 18.95 0.49
C ASP A 102 5.57 19.39 0.34
N VAL A 103 5.87 20.66 0.60
CA VAL A 103 7.24 21.18 0.56
C VAL A 103 8.09 20.62 1.71
N LEU A 104 7.57 20.60 2.94
CA LEU A 104 8.27 20.00 4.08
C LEU A 104 8.49 18.50 3.89
N GLN A 105 7.51 17.80 3.31
CA GLN A 105 7.64 16.38 2.98
C GLN A 105 8.70 16.16 1.91
N THR A 106 8.69 16.98 0.86
CA THR A 106 9.69 16.90 -0.22
C THR A 106 11.10 17.13 0.31
N LEU A 107 11.28 18.10 1.20
CA LEU A 107 12.57 18.36 1.85
C LEU A 107 12.99 17.22 2.78
N SER A 108 12.07 16.67 3.57
CA SER A 108 12.32 15.50 4.42
C SER A 108 12.74 14.27 3.61
N ARG A 109 12.08 14.03 2.48
CA ARG A 109 12.43 12.95 1.54
C ARG A 109 13.78 13.18 0.87
N TYR A 110 14.06 14.42 0.47
CA TYR A 110 15.35 14.76 -0.12
C TYR A 110 16.50 14.50 0.86
N TYR A 111 16.32 14.90 2.13
CA TYR A 111 17.30 14.66 3.18
C TYR A 111 17.45 13.15 3.49
N SER A 112 16.34 12.43 3.65
CA SER A 112 16.36 10.98 3.92
C SER A 112 17.00 10.17 2.79
N ASN A 113 16.66 10.49 1.53
CA ASN A 113 17.22 9.82 0.34
C ASN A 113 18.71 10.13 0.13
N THR A 114 19.20 11.28 0.62
CA THR A 114 20.61 11.68 0.42
C THR A 114 21.52 11.20 1.55
N PHE A 115 21.04 11.17 2.80
CA PHE A 115 21.88 10.89 3.97
C PHE A 115 21.57 9.59 4.71
N SER A 116 20.30 9.16 4.78
CA SER A 116 19.92 7.97 5.56
C SER A 116 19.93 6.67 4.74
N ASP A 117 19.85 6.78 3.41
CA ASP A 117 19.74 5.60 2.54
C ASP A 117 21.02 4.75 2.54
N PHE A 118 22.19 5.37 2.67
CA PHE A 118 23.47 4.66 2.78
C PHE A 118 23.51 3.78 4.05
N GLU A 119 23.15 4.35 5.21
CA GLU A 119 23.12 3.62 6.48
C GLU A 119 22.04 2.52 6.49
N LYS A 120 20.88 2.76 5.87
CA LYS A 120 19.83 1.74 5.70
C LYS A 120 20.29 0.59 4.80
N GLN A 121 20.93 0.89 3.67
CA GLN A 121 21.44 -0.11 2.75
C GLN A 121 22.56 -0.93 3.41
N ASP A 122 23.40 -0.31 4.24
CA ASP A 122 24.40 -0.98 5.06
C ASP A 122 23.78 -1.93 6.08
N GLY A 123 22.72 -1.50 6.78
CA GLY A 123 21.95 -2.37 7.69
C GLY A 123 21.29 -3.56 6.97
N ILE A 124 20.72 -3.33 5.79
CA ILE A 124 20.13 -4.40 4.95
C ILE A 124 21.22 -5.36 4.48
N ASN A 125 22.36 -4.86 4.03
CA ASN A 125 23.50 -5.67 3.60
C ASN A 125 24.09 -6.49 4.76
N LEU A 126 24.11 -5.93 5.97
CA LEU A 126 24.53 -6.64 7.18
C LEU A 126 23.55 -7.80 7.49
N PHE A 127 22.25 -7.53 7.46
CA PHE A 127 21.21 -8.55 7.69
C PHE A 127 21.24 -9.66 6.62
N LEU A 128 21.46 -9.32 5.35
CA LEU A 128 21.54 -10.27 4.25
C LEU A 128 22.91 -10.96 4.12
N GLY A 129 23.89 -10.59 4.95
CA GLY A 129 25.25 -11.16 4.92
C GLY A 129 26.09 -10.75 3.71
N THR A 130 25.69 -9.71 2.98
CA THR A 130 26.39 -9.16 1.80
C THR A 130 27.26 -7.95 2.13
N TYR A 131 27.33 -7.56 3.40
CA TYR A 131 28.13 -6.42 3.86
C TYR A 131 29.62 -6.61 3.58
N ARG A 132 30.24 -5.66 2.87
CA ARG A 132 31.68 -5.58 2.68
C ARG A 132 32.20 -4.33 3.38
N LEU A 133 33.10 -4.52 4.33
CA LEU A 133 33.98 -3.46 4.83
C LEU A 133 34.91 -3.08 3.66
N VAL A 134 34.72 -1.88 3.10
CA VAL A 134 35.71 -1.23 2.25
C VAL A 134 36.57 -0.33 3.12
#